data_AF-A0A1W9MYP8-F1
#
_entry.id   AF-A0A1W9MYP8-F1
#
_cell.length_a   1.000
_cell.length_b   1.000
_cell.length_c   1.000
_cell.angle_alpha   90.00
_cell.angle_beta   90.00
_cell.angle_gamma   90.00
#
_symmetry.space_group_name_H-M   'P 1'
#
loop_
_entity.id
_entity.type
_entity.pdbx_description
1 polymer ?
#
loop_
_entity_poly.entity_id
_entity_poly.type
_entity_poly.pdbx_seq_one_letter_code
_entity_poly.pdbx_strand_id
1 'polypeptide(L)'
;MKNNAVHLNENQLIRSVIAENDLSLAARNHLLTCPMCREKKQQFEKELDRLGFMAKACVPMFRKKIPIFSQKKNRRVFRQIAVAGFATLILLTVGIFRDPLFKDSQENQLSQSQLIQEMEEDRKLMTEIHALEENPLPDFYMDISVESYGDMNDEFMEFVVPSKENQTEENGNREGPFGWSAQSFSAV
;
A
#
# COMPACT_ATOMS: atom_id res chain seq x y z
N MET A 1 -39.79 27.06 21.49
CA MET A 1 -38.65 27.78 20.87
C MET A 1 -37.45 26.83 20.88
N LYS A 2 -37.07 26.29 19.71
CA LYS A 2 -36.01 25.29 19.56
C LYS A 2 -34.67 26.01 19.56
N ASN A 3 -33.90 25.90 20.64
CA ASN A 3 -32.53 26.39 20.65
C ASN A 3 -31.71 25.49 19.74
N ASN A 4 -31.24 26.05 18.62
CA ASN A 4 -30.23 25.46 17.74
C ASN A 4 -28.88 25.41 18.49
N ALA A 5 -28.84 24.68 19.60
CA ALA A 5 -27.61 24.34 20.28
C ALA A 5 -26.80 23.51 19.29
N VAL A 6 -25.66 24.05 18.88
CA VAL A 6 -24.73 23.48 17.90
C VAL A 6 -24.44 22.03 18.26
N HIS A 7 -25.10 21.10 17.57
CA HIS A 7 -24.85 19.67 17.71
C HIS A 7 -23.51 19.31 17.08
N LEU A 8 -22.93 18.19 17.50
CA LEU A 8 -21.73 17.66 16.88
C LEU A 8 -22.00 17.33 15.41
N ASN A 9 -21.05 17.72 14.55
CA ASN A 9 -21.02 17.31 13.16
C ASN A 9 -20.77 15.78 13.09
N GLU A 10 -21.26 15.12 12.05
CA GLU A 10 -21.06 13.69 11.78
C GLU A 10 -19.59 13.27 11.86
N ASN A 11 -18.67 14.08 11.32
CA ASN A 11 -17.23 13.82 11.43
C ASN A 11 -16.72 13.83 12.88
N GLN A 12 -17.28 14.68 13.74
CA GLN A 12 -16.92 14.74 15.16
C GLN A 12 -17.55 13.56 15.92
N LEU A 13 -18.73 13.11 15.50
CA LEU A 13 -19.39 11.93 16.05
C LEU A 13 -18.60 10.65 15.72
N ILE A 14 -18.16 10.47 14.48
CA ILE A 14 -17.34 9.33 14.05
C ILE A 14 -16.02 9.29 14.83
N ARG A 15 -15.33 10.43 14.94
CA ARG A 15 -14.10 10.54 15.74
C ARG A 15 -14.33 10.17 17.21
N SER A 16 -15.51 10.45 17.75
CA SER A 16 -15.82 10.16 19.16
C SER A 16 -15.88 8.66 19.47
N VAL A 17 -16.13 7.83 18.45
CA VAL A 17 -16.21 6.38 18.58
C VAL A 17 -14.86 5.71 18.29
N ILE A 18 -14.08 6.24 17.35
CA ILE A 18 -12.74 5.69 17.01
C ILE A 18 -11.72 6.04 18.10
N ALA A 19 -11.69 7.30 18.54
CA ALA A 19 -10.73 7.81 19.51
C ALA A 19 -11.36 8.94 20.34
N GLU A 20 -11.99 8.59 21.46
CA GLU A 20 -12.62 9.56 22.38
C GLU A 20 -11.63 10.62 22.91
N ASN A 21 -10.34 10.28 22.95
CA ASN A 21 -9.26 11.18 23.37
C ASN A 21 -8.83 12.20 22.31
N ASP A 22 -9.17 11.99 21.04
CA ASP A 22 -8.81 12.89 19.92
C ASP A 22 -9.88 13.96 19.66
N LEU A 23 -10.96 13.96 20.45
CA LEU A 23 -11.97 15.02 20.40
C LEU A 23 -11.50 16.28 21.13
N SER A 24 -11.90 17.44 20.60
CA SER A 24 -11.76 18.70 21.32
C SER A 24 -12.51 18.64 22.67
N LEU A 25 -11.98 19.36 23.66
CA LEU A 25 -12.54 19.35 25.02
C LEU A 25 -13.99 19.86 25.04
N ALA A 26 -14.32 20.82 24.17
CA ALA A 26 -15.68 21.31 23.97
C ALA A 26 -16.64 20.22 23.42
N ALA A 27 -16.18 19.40 22.48
CA ALA A 27 -16.96 18.31 21.90
C ALA A 27 -17.26 17.21 22.92
N ARG A 28 -16.28 16.84 23.76
CA ARG A 28 -16.47 15.88 24.86
C ARG A 28 -17.46 16.39 25.90
N ASN A 29 -17.33 17.64 26.33
CA ASN A 29 -18.27 18.24 27.28
C ASN A 29 -19.69 18.33 26.69
N HIS A 30 -19.80 18.57 25.38
CA HIS A 30 -21.09 18.55 24.70
C HIS A 30 -21.73 17.15 24.70
N LEU A 31 -20.96 16.08 24.47
CA LEU A 31 -21.47 14.70 24.55
C LEU A 31 -22.00 14.33 25.94
N LEU A 32 -21.40 14.87 27.01
CA LEU A 32 -21.86 14.66 28.39
C LEU A 32 -23.15 15.43 28.69
N THR A 33 -23.35 16.58 28.04
CA THR A 33 -24.45 17.50 28.33
C THR A 33 -25.66 17.29 27.40
N CYS A 34 -25.43 16.86 26.16
CA CYS A 34 -26.47 16.74 25.13
C CYS A 34 -26.98 15.29 24.99
N PRO A 35 -28.24 14.99 25.39
CA PRO A 35 -28.78 13.63 25.29
C PRO A 35 -28.93 13.16 23.84
N MET A 36 -29.28 14.05 22.91
CA MET A 36 -29.44 13.73 21.49
C MET A 36 -28.13 13.25 20.84
N CYS A 37 -27.02 13.94 21.12
CA CYS A 37 -25.72 13.54 20.58
C CYS A 37 -25.21 12.25 21.23
N ARG A 38 -25.52 12.02 22.50
CA ARG A 38 -25.22 10.76 23.19
C ARG A 38 -26.00 9.58 22.60
N GLU A 39 -27.28 9.75 22.33
CA GLU A 39 -28.12 8.72 21.71
C GLU A 39 -27.62 8.38 20.30
N LYS A 40 -27.29 9.41 19.50
CA LYS A 40 -26.68 9.21 18.17
C LYS A 40 -25.34 8.46 18.24
N LYS A 41 -24.48 8.78 19.20
CA LYS A 41 -23.21 8.06 19.42
C LYS A 41 -23.49 6.58 19.71
N GLN A 42 -24.41 6.32 20.64
CA GLN A 42 -24.75 4.96 21.04
C GLN A 42 -25.40 4.15 19.89
N GLN A 43 -26.23 4.78 19.06
CA GLN A 43 -26.79 4.13 17.88
C GLN A 43 -25.68 3.74 16.89
N PHE A 44 -24.74 4.65 16.62
CA PHE A 44 -23.63 4.39 15.72
C PHE A 44 -22.70 3.28 16.25
N GLU A 45 -22.41 3.25 17.56
CA GLU A 45 -21.67 2.15 18.19
C GLU A 45 -22.35 0.79 17.98
N LYS A 46 -23.67 0.71 18.15
CA LYS A 46 -24.44 -0.52 17.91
C LYS A 46 -24.38 -0.97 16.45
N GLU A 47 -24.40 -0.04 15.50
CA GLU A 47 -24.27 -0.34 14.07
C GLU A 47 -22.88 -0.91 13.76
N LEU A 48 -21.82 -0.33 14.32
CA LEU A 48 -20.46 -0.84 14.18
C LEU A 48 -20.27 -2.21 14.84
N ASP A 49 -20.87 -2.45 16.01
CA ASP A 49 -20.84 -3.77 16.65
C ASP A 49 -21.53 -4.83 15.79
N ARG A 50 -22.68 -4.48 15.18
CA ARG A 50 -23.38 -5.36 14.24
C ARG A 50 -22.50 -5.68 13.04
N LEU A 51 -21.84 -4.69 12.45
CA LEU A 51 -20.90 -4.90 11.35
C LEU A 51 -19.71 -5.77 11.78
N GLY A 52 -19.16 -5.54 12.97
CA GLY A 52 -18.08 -6.34 13.54
C GLY A 52 -18.49 -7.80 13.77
N PHE A 53 -19.73 -8.04 14.20
CA PHE A 53 -20.28 -9.40 14.34
C PHE A 53 -20.43 -10.08 12.97
N MET A 54 -20.98 -9.39 11.97
CA MET A 54 -21.11 -9.92 10.61
C MET A 54 -19.74 -10.20 9.99
N ALA A 55 -18.78 -9.28 10.15
CA ALA A 55 -17.41 -9.47 9.69
C ALA A 55 -16.78 -10.70 10.35
N LYS A 56 -16.90 -10.87 11.66
CA LYS A 56 -16.42 -12.09 12.35
C LYS A 56 -17.06 -13.37 11.84
N ALA A 57 -18.34 -13.34 11.49
CA ALA A 57 -19.04 -14.49 10.91
C ALA A 57 -18.56 -14.83 9.49
N CYS A 58 -18.14 -13.82 8.72
CA CYS A 58 -17.62 -13.99 7.36
C CYS A 58 -16.11 -14.28 7.29
N VAL A 59 -15.36 -14.03 8.37
CA VAL A 59 -13.91 -14.30 8.41
C VAL A 59 -13.66 -15.79 8.63
N PRO A 60 -12.92 -16.47 7.74
CA PRO A 60 -12.56 -17.86 7.94
C PRO A 60 -11.70 -18.00 9.20
N MET A 61 -12.00 -19.01 10.03
CA MET A 61 -11.19 -19.28 11.22
C MET A 61 -9.73 -19.55 10.81
N PHE A 62 -8.81 -18.71 11.27
CA PHE A 62 -7.37 -18.93 11.12
C PHE A 62 -6.97 -20.21 11.88
N ARG A 63 -6.96 -21.35 11.19
CA ARG A 63 -6.65 -22.67 11.78
C ARG A 63 -5.18 -22.87 12.12
N LYS A 64 -4.29 -21.96 11.73
CA LYS A 64 -2.84 -22.10 11.93
C LYS A 64 -2.26 -20.83 12.52
N LYS A 65 -1.63 -20.97 13.70
CA LYS A 65 -0.71 -19.96 14.23
C LYS A 65 0.46 -19.92 13.25
N ILE A 66 0.67 -18.79 12.58
CA ILE A 66 1.89 -18.56 11.80
C ILE A 66 3.03 -18.56 12.82
N PRO A 67 3.98 -19.50 12.77
CA PRO A 67 5.12 -19.45 13.64
C PRO A 67 5.92 -18.20 13.25
N ILE A 68 5.83 -17.16 14.08
CA ILE A 68 6.79 -16.06 14.04
C ILE A 68 8.10 -16.70 14.48
N PHE A 69 8.92 -17.13 13.53
CA PHE A 69 10.26 -17.62 13.81
C PHE A 69 11.07 -16.47 14.38
N SER A 70 11.03 -16.32 15.71
CA SER A 70 12.00 -15.50 16.41
C SER A 70 13.32 -16.26 16.32
N GLN A 71 14.10 -16.00 15.26
CA GLN A 71 15.48 -16.46 15.21
C GLN A 71 16.22 -15.77 16.36
N LYS A 72 16.33 -16.46 17.51
CA LYS A 72 17.33 -16.11 18.51
C LYS A 72 18.69 -16.36 17.87
N LYS A 73 19.21 -15.36 17.16
CA LYS A 73 20.57 -15.40 16.60
C LYS A 73 21.52 -15.68 17.76
N ASN A 74 22.17 -16.84 17.73
CA ASN A 74 23.13 -17.24 18.76
C ASN A 74 24.39 -16.36 18.62
N ARG A 75 24.33 -15.15 19.21
CA ARG A 75 25.39 -14.14 19.15
C ARG A 75 26.76 -14.68 19.56
N ARG A 76 26.80 -15.71 20.41
CA ARG A 76 28.06 -16.31 20.91
C ARG A 76 28.82 -17.04 19.81
N VAL A 77 28.13 -17.83 18.99
CA VAL A 77 28.72 -18.57 17.87
C VAL A 77 29.16 -17.60 16.77
N PHE A 78 28.33 -16.59 16.46
CA PHE A 78 28.68 -15.57 15.48
C PHE A 78 29.93 -14.76 15.91
N ARG A 79 30.06 -14.45 17.21
CA ARG A 79 31.24 -13.76 17.74
C ARG A 79 32.51 -14.62 17.66
N GLN A 80 32.41 -15.93 17.92
CA GLN A 80 33.55 -16.84 17.83
C GLN A 80 34.02 -17.03 16.39
N ILE A 81 33.09 -17.17 15.44
CA ILE A 81 33.40 -17.27 14.00
C ILE A 81 34.03 -15.97 13.49
N ALA A 82 33.48 -14.81 13.88
CA ALA A 82 34.04 -13.52 13.48
C ALA A 82 35.48 -13.33 14.00
N VAL A 83 35.73 -13.61 15.28
CA VAL A 83 37.08 -13.46 15.87
C VAL A 83 38.09 -14.42 15.22
N ALA A 84 37.69 -15.66 14.95
CA ALA A 84 38.55 -16.61 14.25
C ALA A 84 38.87 -16.15 12.81
N GLY A 85 37.87 -15.67 12.07
CA GLY A 85 38.05 -15.17 10.70
C GLY A 85 38.94 -13.93 10.61
N PHE A 86 38.82 -13.00 11.57
CA PHE A 86 39.69 -11.82 11.61
C PHE A 86 41.15 -12.22 11.92
N ALA A 87 41.39 -13.15 12.84
CA ALA A 87 42.74 -13.60 13.16
C ALA A 87 43.43 -14.27 11.97
N THR A 88 42.72 -15.10 11.20
CA THR A 88 43.26 -15.74 10.00
C THR A 88 43.56 -14.73 8.90
N LEU A 89 42.70 -13.73 8.69
CA LEU A 89 42.94 -12.67 7.70
C LEU A 89 44.19 -11.85 8.05
N ILE A 90 44.38 -11.49 9.32
CA ILE A 90 45.55 -10.72 9.77
C ILE A 90 46.85 -11.53 9.59
N LEU A 91 46.84 -12.82 9.93
CA LEU A 91 48.02 -13.67 9.71
C LEU A 91 48.35 -13.83 8.22
N LEU A 92 47.33 -13.95 7.37
CA LEU A 92 47.49 -14.11 5.94
C LEU A 92 47.99 -12.82 5.27
N THR A 93 47.47 -11.65 5.67
CA THR A 93 47.98 -10.36 5.17
C THR A 93 49.41 -10.10 5.63
N VAL A 94 49.74 -10.34 6.90
CA VAL A 94 51.11 -10.16 7.40
C VAL A 94 52.10 -11.13 6.73
N GLY A 95 51.68 -12.36 6.46
CA GLY A 95 52.49 -13.34 5.71
C GLY A 95 52.80 -12.87 4.29
N ILE A 96 51.77 -12.46 3.53
CA ILE A 96 51.94 -12.00 2.14
C ILE A 96 52.78 -10.73 2.05
N PHE A 97 52.61 -9.77 2.96
CA PHE A 97 53.36 -8.51 2.92
C PHE A 97 54.84 -8.62 3.31
N ARG A 98 55.22 -9.73 3.95
CA ARG A 98 56.58 -9.97 4.46
C ARG A 98 57.48 -10.67 3.43
N ASP A 99 56.91 -11.39 2.48
CA ASP A 99 57.67 -12.05 1.41
C ASP A 99 57.94 -11.09 0.24
N PRO A 100 59.22 -10.82 -0.11
CA PRO A 100 59.57 -9.90 -1.19
C PRO A 100 59.19 -10.41 -2.58
N LEU A 101 58.88 -11.71 -2.72
CA LEU A 101 58.45 -12.33 -3.99
C LEU A 101 57.03 -11.94 -4.43
N PHE A 102 56.16 -11.52 -3.49
CA PHE A 102 54.77 -11.16 -3.81
C PHE A 102 54.58 -9.69 -4.21
N LYS A 103 55.55 -8.82 -3.88
CA LYS A 103 55.47 -7.38 -4.19
C LYS A 103 55.54 -7.07 -5.69
N ASP A 104 56.39 -7.77 -6.45
CA ASP A 104 56.54 -7.53 -7.90
C ASP A 104 55.42 -8.14 -8.76
N SER A 105 54.73 -9.18 -8.26
CA SER A 105 53.65 -9.85 -9.01
C SER A 105 52.29 -9.18 -8.87
N GLN A 106 52.04 -8.45 -7.78
CA GLN A 106 50.73 -7.90 -7.46
C GLN A 106 50.37 -6.67 -8.31
N GLU A 107 51.35 -5.80 -8.59
CA GLU A 107 51.11 -4.54 -9.31
C GLU A 107 50.81 -4.75 -10.81
N ASN A 108 51.44 -5.76 -11.42
CA ASN A 108 51.23 -6.10 -12.83
C ASN A 108 50.00 -6.98 -13.09
N GLN A 109 49.60 -7.85 -12.14
CA GLN A 109 48.43 -8.73 -12.31
C GLN A 109 47.11 -8.05 -11.99
N LEU A 110 47.05 -7.19 -10.96
CA LEU A 110 45.82 -6.46 -10.62
C LEU A 110 45.40 -5.55 -11.77
N SER A 111 46.36 -4.82 -12.33
CA SER A 111 46.13 -3.87 -13.43
C SER A 111 45.63 -4.55 -14.71
N GLN A 112 46.14 -5.74 -15.07
CA GLN A 112 45.62 -6.49 -16.21
C GLN A 112 44.25 -7.11 -15.95
N SER A 113 44.02 -7.65 -14.75
CA SER A 113 42.73 -8.28 -14.41
C SER A 113 41.59 -7.26 -14.38
N GLN A 114 41.84 -6.04 -13.91
CA GLN A 114 40.88 -4.95 -13.91
C GLN A 114 40.54 -4.50 -15.33
N LEU A 115 41.54 -4.36 -16.20
CA LEU A 115 41.34 -3.95 -17.60
C LEU A 115 40.56 -5.02 -18.39
N ILE A 116 40.84 -6.30 -18.17
CA ILE A 116 40.09 -7.40 -18.80
C ILE A 116 38.64 -7.42 -18.32
N GLN A 117 38.41 -7.19 -17.02
CA GLN A 117 37.07 -7.13 -16.45
C GLN A 117 36.27 -5.94 -17.00
N GLU A 118 36.87 -4.75 -17.07
CA GLU A 118 36.23 -3.56 -17.65
C GLU A 118 35.87 -3.77 -19.13
N MET A 119 36.75 -4.42 -19.91
CA MET A 119 36.46 -4.76 -21.31
C MET A 119 35.29 -5.76 -21.45
N GLU A 120 35.13 -6.68 -20.51
CA GLU A 120 34.02 -7.65 -20.52
C GLU A 120 32.69 -7.00 -20.11
N GLU A 121 32.73 -6.10 -19.11
CA GLU A 121 31.59 -5.31 -18.67
C GLU A 121 31.10 -4.36 -19.79
N ASP A 122 32.01 -3.67 -20.48
CA ASP A 122 31.69 -2.83 -21.63
C ASP A 122 31.05 -3.64 -22.77
N ARG A 123 31.56 -4.84 -23.05
CA ARG A 123 30.96 -5.72 -24.07
C ARG A 123 29.54 -6.14 -23.70
N LYS A 124 29.30 -6.45 -22.44
CA LYS A 124 27.96 -6.82 -21.94
C LYS A 124 26.98 -5.65 -22.04
N LEU A 125 27.42 -4.44 -21.66
CA LEU A 125 26.60 -3.24 -21.77
C LEU A 125 26.20 -2.97 -23.23
N MET A 126 27.15 -3.07 -24.16
CA MET A 126 26.86 -2.86 -25.59
C MET A 126 25.89 -3.90 -26.15
N THR A 127 25.93 -5.14 -25.66
CA THR A 127 24.96 -6.17 -26.06
C THR A 127 23.56 -5.94 -25.49
N GLU A 128 23.44 -5.40 -24.28
CA GLU A 128 22.15 -5.04 -23.67
C GLU A 128 21.51 -3.85 -24.40
N ILE A 129 22.31 -2.85 -24.77
CA ILE A 129 21.85 -1.71 -25.59
C ILE A 129 21.33 -2.20 -26.95
N HIS A 130 22.06 -3.09 -27.63
CA HIS A 130 21.63 -3.63 -28.91
C HIS A 130 20.34 -4.48 -28.79
N ALA A 131 20.19 -5.23 -27.70
CA ALA A 131 18.96 -5.99 -27.43
C ALA A 131 17.74 -5.07 -27.20
N LEU A 132 17.95 -3.91 -26.56
CA LEU A 132 16.91 -2.89 -26.35
C LEU A 132 16.56 -2.11 -27.64
N GLU A 133 17.49 -2.03 -28.60
CA GLU A 133 17.25 -1.45 -29.92
C GLU A 133 16.37 -2.36 -30.80
N GLU A 134 16.64 -3.67 -30.77
CA GLU A 134 15.88 -4.65 -31.55
C GLU A 134 14.48 -4.93 -30.96
N ASN A 135 14.33 -4.90 -29.63
CA ASN A 135 13.01 -5.03 -28.98
C ASN A 135 12.91 -4.16 -27.72
N PRO A 136 12.25 -2.99 -27.79
CA PRO A 136 12.14 -2.07 -26.66
C PRO A 136 11.16 -2.56 -25.57
N LEU A 137 10.38 -3.62 -25.84
CA LEU A 137 9.46 -4.21 -24.87
C LEU A 137 9.99 -5.58 -24.40
N PRO A 138 10.36 -5.73 -23.11
CA PRO A 138 10.63 -7.03 -22.52
C PRO A 138 9.44 -7.97 -22.74
N ASP A 139 9.70 -9.25 -23.06
CA ASP A 139 8.66 -10.26 -23.39
C ASP A 139 7.51 -10.33 -22.37
N PHE A 140 7.79 -10.04 -21.10
CA PHE A 140 6.78 -9.95 -20.03
C PHE A 140 5.64 -8.97 -20.32
N TYR A 141 5.89 -7.89 -21.07
CA TYR A 141 4.85 -6.92 -21.44
C TYR A 141 4.05 -7.32 -22.68
N MET A 142 4.54 -8.27 -23.48
CA MET A 142 3.80 -8.79 -24.63
C MET A 142 2.56 -9.58 -24.17
N ASP A 143 2.69 -10.38 -23.10
CA ASP A 143 1.57 -11.15 -22.52
C ASP A 143 0.44 -10.27 -21.96
N ILE A 144 0.72 -9.01 -21.62
CA ILE A 144 -0.28 -8.06 -21.12
C ILE A 144 -0.97 -7.32 -22.28
N SER A 145 -0.37 -7.35 -23.49
CA SER A 145 -0.82 -6.56 -24.63
C SER A 145 -1.79 -7.28 -25.58
N VAL A 146 -2.10 -8.56 -25.33
CA VAL A 146 -2.79 -9.43 -26.31
C VAL A 146 -4.18 -9.91 -25.84
N GLU A 147 -4.94 -9.11 -25.08
CA GLU A 147 -6.39 -9.36 -25.03
C GLU A 147 -7.25 -8.09 -25.00
N SER A 148 -7.67 -7.72 -26.22
CA SER A 148 -8.85 -6.92 -26.57
C SER A 148 -8.76 -5.39 -26.44
N TYR A 149 -8.19 -4.76 -27.47
CA TYR A 149 -8.59 -3.43 -27.95
C TYR A 149 -10.01 -3.41 -28.58
N GLY A 150 -10.91 -4.30 -28.13
CA GLY A 150 -12.25 -4.47 -28.70
C GLY A 150 -13.37 -3.70 -28.00
N ASP A 151 -13.11 -3.14 -26.81
CA ASP A 151 -14.16 -2.54 -25.97
C ASP A 151 -13.72 -1.23 -25.28
N MET A 152 -12.71 -0.55 -25.83
CA MET A 152 -12.44 0.85 -25.47
C MET A 152 -13.28 1.77 -26.37
N ASN A 153 -14.60 1.70 -26.24
CA ASN A 153 -15.52 2.58 -26.96
C ASN A 153 -15.49 4.00 -26.37
N ASP A 154 -15.98 4.97 -27.14
CA ASP A 154 -16.05 6.39 -26.72
C ASP A 154 -16.80 6.58 -25.38
N GLU A 155 -17.75 5.68 -25.06
CA GLU A 155 -18.46 5.62 -23.77
C GLU A 155 -17.53 5.30 -22.58
N PHE A 156 -16.55 4.41 -22.77
CA PHE A 156 -15.54 4.13 -21.74
C PHE A 156 -14.61 5.33 -21.55
N MET A 157 -14.25 6.01 -22.64
CA MET A 157 -13.40 7.21 -22.58
C MET A 157 -14.12 8.36 -21.87
N GLU A 158 -15.44 8.50 -22.05
CA GLU A 158 -16.27 9.48 -21.32
C GLU A 158 -16.44 9.11 -19.84
N PHE A 159 -16.46 7.83 -19.50
CA PHE A 159 -16.47 7.36 -18.10
C PHE A 159 -15.13 7.65 -17.38
N VAL A 160 -14.00 7.37 -18.03
CA VAL A 160 -12.66 7.57 -17.43
C VAL A 160 -12.26 9.04 -17.41
N VAL A 161 -12.67 9.81 -18.42
CA VAL A 161 -12.41 11.25 -18.53
C VAL A 161 -13.73 11.99 -18.71
N PRO A 162 -14.46 12.29 -17.62
CA PRO A 162 -15.71 13.03 -17.69
C PRO A 162 -15.46 14.45 -18.23
N SER A 163 -15.98 14.73 -19.42
CA SER A 163 -15.96 16.07 -20.00
C SER A 163 -16.82 17.01 -19.16
N LYS A 164 -16.29 18.16 -18.77
CA LYS A 164 -16.96 19.13 -17.88
C LYS A 164 -18.14 19.88 -18.54
N GLU A 165 -18.56 19.50 -19.74
CA GLU A 165 -19.42 20.31 -20.59
C GLU A 165 -20.93 20.06 -20.38
N ASN A 166 -21.32 19.00 -19.67
CA ASN A 166 -22.74 18.69 -19.38
C ASN A 166 -23.20 19.08 -17.96
N GLN A 167 -22.56 20.05 -17.31
CA GLN A 167 -23.03 20.60 -16.01
C GLN A 167 -23.69 21.99 -16.12
N THR A 168 -24.00 22.44 -17.34
CA THR A 168 -24.77 23.67 -17.53
C THR A 168 -25.86 23.39 -18.53
N GLU A 169 -27.11 23.71 -18.16
CA GLU A 169 -28.34 23.60 -18.96
C GLU A 169 -29.21 22.34 -18.78
N GLU A 170 -29.73 22.13 -17.57
CA GLU A 170 -31.15 21.70 -17.44
C GLU A 170 -31.75 22.22 -16.12
N ASN A 171 -31.88 23.55 -16.03
CA ASN A 171 -32.82 24.18 -15.12
C ASN A 171 -34.13 24.40 -15.90
N GLY A 172 -35.02 23.40 -15.91
CA GLY A 172 -36.21 23.47 -16.76
C GLY A 172 -37.19 22.31 -16.70
N ASN A 173 -37.76 22.03 -15.52
CA ASN A 173 -39.16 21.61 -15.35
C ASN A 173 -39.64 20.28 -16.02
N ARG A 174 -40.04 19.34 -15.13
CA ARG A 174 -41.17 18.37 -15.21
C ARG A 174 -40.94 16.93 -15.71
N GLU A 175 -41.44 16.05 -14.83
CA GLU A 175 -41.94 14.67 -15.02
C GLU A 175 -40.92 13.53 -14.91
N GLY A 176 -40.86 12.95 -13.70
CA GLY A 176 -40.12 11.73 -13.42
C GLY A 176 -40.84 10.47 -13.97
N PRO A 177 -40.11 9.41 -14.33
CA PRO A 177 -40.64 8.25 -15.06
C PRO A 177 -41.30 7.19 -14.17
N PHE A 178 -41.54 7.46 -12.88
CA PHE A 178 -42.18 6.50 -11.99
C PHE A 178 -43.66 6.84 -11.77
N GLY A 179 -44.49 6.34 -12.68
CA GLY A 179 -45.93 6.24 -12.47
C GLY A 179 -46.24 5.27 -11.34
N TRP A 180 -46.51 5.80 -10.14
CA TRP A 180 -47.19 5.07 -9.07
C TRP A 180 -48.58 5.68 -8.93
N SER A 181 -49.58 4.93 -9.39
CA SER A 181 -50.98 5.23 -9.16
C SER A 181 -51.30 4.99 -7.69
N ALA A 182 -51.83 6.03 -7.04
CA ALA A 182 -52.51 5.87 -5.76
C ALA A 182 -53.84 5.14 -6.02
N GLN A 183 -53.89 3.85 -5.68
CA GLN A 183 -55.17 3.17 -5.48
C GLN A 183 -55.48 3.11 -3.99
N SER A 184 -56.54 3.83 -3.65
CA SER A 184 -57.31 3.76 -2.43
C SER A 184 -57.78 2.34 -2.14
N PHE A 185 -57.56 1.87 -0.91
CA PHE A 185 -58.36 0.79 -0.33
C PHE A 185 -59.07 1.29 0.93
N SER A 186 -60.39 1.21 0.85
CA SER A 186 -61.39 1.40 1.89
C SER A 186 -61.82 0.02 2.42
N ALA A 187 -62.32 0.00 3.66
CA ALA A 187 -62.89 -1.12 4.45
C ALA A 187 -61.82 -1.94 5.22
N VAL A 188 -61.98 -2.22 6.52
CA VAL A 188 -63.17 -2.45 7.36
C VAL A 188 -63.03 -1.77 8.73
#